data_AF-A0A3C0GA60-F1
#
_entry.id   AF-A0A3C0GA60-F1
#
_cell.length_a   1.000
_cell.length_b   1.000
_cell.length_c   1.000
_cell.angle_alpha   90.00
_cell.angle_beta   90.00
_cell.angle_gamma   90.00
#
_symmetry.space_group_name_H-M   'P 1'
#
loop_
_entity.id
_entity.type
_entity.pdbx_description
1 polymer ?
#
loop_
_entity_poly.entity_id
_entity_poly.type
_entity_poly.pdbx_seq_one_letter_code
_entity_poly.pdbx_strand_id
1 'polypeptide(L)'
;MISRHNLATEIKIRQCVQRAIVIVQNRLVNESIKRLSEEIELRDILQDIILEVATDPHESTGLNKLDTLLKNIIPVLEEAYKSLTTDQAQRDSFRAHILHAIRNALAPVDAAENATDETAPDDPPLNEQEEDESPGVVTVDIGAPPEEKFIDINPEEKEEETDPRDDFGIEGADETGRNVAYETFQKIEKQIVEAYRLLGNDEDREVFYDYLITNVKL
;
A
#
# COMPACT_ATOMS: atom_id res chain seq x y z
N MET A 1 54.38 -38.10 -53.19
CA MET A 1 53.92 -39.25 -52.40
C MET A 1 54.21 -38.96 -50.93
N ILE A 2 53.18 -38.94 -50.08
CA ILE A 2 53.36 -38.80 -48.63
C ILE A 2 54.06 -40.06 -48.12
N SER A 3 55.18 -39.89 -47.41
CA SER A 3 55.93 -41.02 -46.87
C SER A 3 55.07 -41.78 -45.85
N ARG A 4 55.12 -43.13 -45.88
CA ARG A 4 54.41 -43.99 -44.91
C ARG A 4 54.70 -43.62 -43.46
N HIS A 5 55.90 -43.10 -43.19
CA HIS A 5 56.28 -42.60 -41.89
C HIS A 5 55.44 -41.38 -41.45
N ASN A 6 55.21 -40.42 -42.36
CA ASN A 6 54.40 -39.22 -42.07
C ASN A 6 52.92 -39.56 -41.83
N LEU A 7 52.38 -40.58 -42.53
CA LEU A 7 51.03 -41.05 -42.28
C LEU A 7 50.90 -41.67 -40.87
N ALA A 8 51.90 -42.45 -40.45
CA ALA A 8 51.90 -43.08 -39.13
C ALA A 8 52.07 -42.07 -37.99
N THR A 9 52.84 -41.00 -38.18
CA THR A 9 52.96 -39.92 -37.20
C THR A 9 51.68 -39.09 -37.11
N GLU A 10 51.03 -38.80 -38.23
CA GLU A 10 49.76 -38.08 -38.25
C GLU A 10 48.63 -38.85 -37.55
N ILE A 11 48.52 -40.18 -37.77
CA ILE A 11 47.55 -41.02 -37.06
C ILE A 11 47.78 -41.00 -35.55
N LYS A 12 49.04 -41.05 -35.09
CA LYS A 12 49.38 -40.95 -33.66
C LYS A 12 49.00 -39.59 -33.08
N ILE A 13 49.29 -38.50 -33.79
CA ILE A 13 48.94 -37.15 -33.36
C ILE A 13 47.42 -37.00 -33.27
N ARG A 14 46.67 -37.48 -34.27
CA ARG A 14 45.20 -37.45 -34.26
C ARG A 14 44.63 -38.18 -33.05
N GLN A 15 45.16 -39.34 -32.70
CA GLN A 15 44.75 -40.08 -31.50
C GLN A 15 45.07 -39.30 -30.22
N CYS A 16 46.23 -38.65 -30.13
CA CYS A 16 46.58 -37.80 -28.98
C CYS A 16 45.64 -36.59 -28.86
N VAL A 17 45.33 -35.92 -29.98
CA VAL A 17 44.40 -34.77 -30.01
C VAL A 17 42.99 -35.19 -29.64
N GLN A 18 42.49 -36.32 -30.17
CA GLN A 18 41.17 -36.85 -29.81
C GLN A 18 41.08 -37.18 -28.32
N ARG A 19 42.11 -37.81 -27.73
CA ARG A 19 42.15 -38.05 -26.29
C ARG A 19 42.15 -36.74 -25.49
N ALA A 20 42.93 -35.75 -25.93
CA ALA A 20 42.96 -34.44 -25.28
C ALA A 20 41.60 -33.73 -25.33
N ILE A 21 40.89 -33.76 -26.47
CA ILE A 21 39.55 -33.17 -26.62
C ILE A 21 38.57 -33.83 -25.64
N VAL A 22 38.55 -35.16 -25.56
CA VAL A 22 37.67 -35.89 -24.63
C VAL A 22 37.94 -35.51 -23.18
N ILE A 23 39.21 -35.36 -22.79
CA ILE A 23 39.58 -34.92 -21.43
C ILE A 23 39.04 -33.52 -21.14
N VAL A 24 39.23 -32.58 -22.07
CA VAL A 24 38.74 -31.20 -21.91
C VAL A 24 37.21 -31.16 -21.86
N GLN A 25 36.52 -31.92 -22.73
CA GLN A 25 35.07 -32.00 -22.77
C GLN A 25 34.50 -32.57 -21.46
N ASN A 26 35.07 -33.66 -20.95
CA ASN A 26 34.69 -34.22 -19.66
C ASN A 26 34.95 -33.25 -18.50
N ARG A 27 36.03 -32.46 -18.56
CA ARG A 27 36.31 -31.43 -17.56
C ARG A 27 35.22 -30.36 -17.53
N LEU A 28 34.84 -29.84 -18.70
CA LEU A 28 33.79 -28.82 -18.81
C LEU A 28 32.45 -29.34 -18.34
N VAL A 29 32.07 -30.56 -18.74
CA VAL A 29 30.83 -31.20 -18.29
C VAL A 29 30.82 -31.39 -16.77
N ASN A 30 31.93 -31.86 -16.19
CA ASN A 30 32.04 -32.01 -14.73
C ASN A 30 31.98 -30.68 -13.99
N GLU A 31 32.59 -29.61 -14.52
CA GLU A 31 32.46 -28.26 -13.95
C GLU A 31 31.00 -27.77 -14.02
N SER A 32 30.30 -28.02 -15.13
CA SER A 32 28.87 -27.69 -15.25
C SER A 32 28.00 -28.49 -14.28
N ILE A 33 28.25 -29.79 -14.12
CA ILE A 33 27.51 -30.64 -13.16
C ILE A 33 27.72 -30.17 -11.73
N LYS A 34 28.96 -29.80 -11.36
CA LYS A 34 29.26 -29.26 -10.02
C LYS A 34 28.50 -27.96 -9.74
N ARG A 35 28.50 -27.04 -10.71
CA ARG A 35 27.72 -25.80 -10.58
C ARG A 35 26.24 -26.09 -10.41
N LEU A 36 25.70 -27.03 -11.18
CA LEU A 36 24.30 -27.41 -11.09
C LEU A 36 23.97 -28.07 -9.75
N SER A 37 24.84 -28.92 -9.21
CA SER A 37 24.63 -29.52 -7.89
C SER A 37 24.68 -28.49 -6.77
N GLU A 38 25.63 -27.55 -6.83
CA GLU A 38 25.72 -26.43 -5.89
C GLU A 38 24.45 -25.57 -5.93
N GLU A 39 23.90 -25.31 -7.13
CA GLU A 39 22.65 -24.55 -7.27
C GLU A 39 21.43 -25.28 -6.72
N ILE A 40 21.34 -26.61 -6.93
CA ILE A 40 20.26 -27.42 -6.36
C ILE A 40 20.34 -27.43 -4.83
N GLU A 41 21.53 -27.63 -4.26
CA GLU A 41 21.73 -27.59 -2.81
C GLU A 41 21.37 -26.22 -2.23
N LEU A 42 21.77 -25.13 -2.89
CA LEU A 42 21.38 -23.77 -2.49
C LEU A 42 19.88 -23.54 -2.58
N ARG A 43 19.22 -24.09 -3.62
CA ARG A 43 17.76 -23.98 -3.79
C ARG A 43 17.02 -24.72 -2.70
N ASP A 44 17.48 -25.91 -2.31
CA ASP A 44 16.86 -26.70 -1.25
C ASP A 44 16.98 -25.96 0.09
N ILE A 45 18.16 -25.41 0.42
CA ILE A 45 18.36 -24.59 1.62
C ILE A 45 17.47 -23.35 1.60
N LEU A 46 17.38 -22.64 0.46
CA LEU A 46 16.49 -21.49 0.33
C LEU A 46 15.02 -21.88 0.50
N GLN A 47 14.62 -23.04 -0.02
CA GLN A 47 13.27 -23.53 0.10
C GLN A 47 12.92 -23.87 1.56
N ASP A 48 13.84 -24.50 2.29
CA ASP A 48 13.69 -24.77 3.72
C ASP A 48 13.56 -23.48 4.53
N ILE A 49 14.41 -22.47 4.27
CA ILE A 49 14.35 -21.17 4.95
C ILE A 49 13.02 -20.45 4.66
N ILE A 50 12.54 -20.48 3.41
CA ILE A 50 11.27 -19.85 3.04
C ILE A 50 10.09 -20.56 3.71
N LEU A 51 10.11 -21.90 3.76
CA LEU A 51 9.08 -22.69 4.42
C LEU A 51 9.07 -22.52 5.94
N GLU A 52 10.23 -22.36 6.57
CA GLU A 52 10.34 -22.15 8.03
C GLU A 52 9.92 -20.73 8.45
N VAL A 53 10.16 -19.72 7.61
CA VAL A 53 9.73 -18.33 7.85
C VAL A 53 8.23 -18.14 7.56
N ALA A 54 7.62 -19.03 6.77
CA ALA A 54 6.17 -19.08 6.62
C ALA A 54 5.54 -19.67 7.90
N THR A 55 5.51 -18.87 8.97
CA THR A 55 4.66 -19.13 10.14
C THR A 55 3.24 -19.38 9.67
N ASP A 56 2.70 -20.58 9.97
CA ASP A 56 1.42 -21.15 9.52
C ASP A 56 0.49 -20.12 8.84
N PRO A 57 0.59 -19.96 7.51
CA PRO A 57 -0.29 -19.07 6.78
C PRO A 57 -1.73 -19.53 6.98
N HIS A 58 -2.61 -18.62 7.40
CA HIS A 58 -4.04 -18.85 7.35
C HIS A 58 -4.45 -19.16 5.89
N GLU A 59 -5.50 -19.99 5.73
CA GLU A 59 -5.95 -20.47 4.42
C GLU A 59 -6.34 -19.34 3.46
N SER A 60 -6.76 -18.18 4.00
CA SER A 60 -7.08 -16.97 3.24
C SER A 60 -5.88 -16.02 3.21
N THR A 61 -5.54 -15.56 1.99
CA THR A 61 -4.52 -14.52 1.78
C THR A 61 -4.93 -13.21 2.47
N GLY A 62 -6.23 -12.94 2.51
CA GLY A 62 -6.80 -11.79 3.20
C GLY A 62 -6.54 -11.84 4.72
N LEU A 63 -6.70 -13.00 5.36
CA LEU A 63 -6.42 -13.17 6.78
C LEU A 63 -4.94 -12.97 7.13
N ASN A 64 -4.01 -13.44 6.28
CA ASN A 64 -2.58 -13.24 6.51
C ASN A 64 -2.19 -11.75 6.40
N LYS A 65 -2.79 -11.04 5.43
CA LYS A 65 -2.58 -9.60 5.29
C LYS A 65 -3.19 -8.84 6.45
N LEU A 66 -4.39 -9.26 6.90
CA LEU A 66 -5.05 -8.71 8.07
C LEU A 66 -4.23 -8.91 9.34
N ASP A 67 -3.66 -10.09 9.58
CA ASP A 67 -2.83 -10.35 10.77
C ASP A 67 -1.61 -9.42 10.82
N THR A 68 -0.93 -9.25 9.69
CA THR A 68 0.19 -8.30 9.57
C THR A 68 -0.25 -6.87 9.87
N LEU A 69 -1.43 -6.49 9.38
CA LEU A 69 -2.01 -5.17 9.56
C LEU A 69 -2.43 -4.96 11.04
N LEU A 70 -3.17 -5.88 11.64
CA LEU A 70 -3.60 -5.80 13.04
C LEU A 70 -2.42 -5.71 14.01
N LYS A 71 -1.33 -6.45 13.77
CA LYS A 71 -0.09 -6.33 14.56
C LYS A 71 0.48 -4.91 14.60
N ASN A 72 0.29 -4.13 13.52
CA ASN A 72 0.78 -2.76 13.43
C ASN A 72 -0.23 -1.74 13.97
N ILE A 73 -1.53 -1.95 13.74
CA ILE A 73 -2.56 -0.96 14.10
C ILE A 73 -3.01 -1.08 15.56
N ILE A 74 -3.13 -2.30 16.09
CA ILE A 74 -3.62 -2.54 17.46
C ILE A 74 -2.79 -1.76 18.50
N PRO A 75 -1.45 -1.76 18.46
CA PRO A 75 -0.66 -0.97 19.41
C PRO A 75 -0.96 0.53 19.36
N VAL A 76 -1.19 1.08 18.16
CA VAL A 76 -1.49 2.51 17.96
C VAL A 76 -2.88 2.85 18.51
N LEU A 77 -3.87 2.01 18.23
CA LEU A 77 -5.23 2.18 18.76
C LEU A 77 -5.28 1.99 20.28
N GLU A 78 -4.51 1.05 20.81
CA GLU A 78 -4.43 0.79 22.25
C GLU A 78 -3.82 1.98 23.01
N GLU A 79 -2.75 2.58 22.49
CA GLU A 79 -2.12 3.76 23.07
C GLU A 79 -3.10 4.95 23.14
N ALA A 80 -3.80 5.22 22.04
CA ALA A 80 -4.77 6.31 21.98
C ALA A 80 -6.04 6.04 22.80
N TYR A 81 -6.50 4.80 22.86
CA TYR A 81 -7.63 4.43 23.71
C TYR A 81 -7.27 4.55 25.20
N LYS A 82 -6.04 4.21 25.59
CA LYS A 82 -5.55 4.35 26.97
C LYS A 82 -5.26 5.79 27.37
N SER A 83 -4.93 6.67 26.42
CA SER A 83 -4.71 8.09 26.71
C SER A 83 -6.00 8.81 27.11
N LEU A 84 -7.16 8.31 26.66
CA LEU A 84 -8.50 8.76 27.06
C LEU A 84 -8.85 8.27 28.48
N THR A 85 -8.38 9.02 29.47
CA THR A 85 -8.48 8.66 30.89
C THR A 85 -9.65 9.33 31.63
N THR A 86 -10.23 10.39 31.07
CA THR A 86 -11.21 11.25 31.74
C THR A 86 -12.57 10.60 31.89
N ASP A 87 -13.21 10.21 30.78
CA ASP A 87 -14.58 9.71 30.79
C ASP A 87 -14.79 8.47 29.89
N GLN A 88 -15.70 7.58 30.30
CA GLN A 88 -16.06 6.41 29.51
C GLN A 88 -16.75 6.81 28.20
N ALA A 89 -17.53 7.88 28.21
CA ALA A 89 -18.17 8.41 27.01
C ALA A 89 -17.17 8.82 25.92
N GLN A 90 -15.97 9.29 26.31
CA GLN A 90 -14.92 9.65 25.36
C GLN A 90 -14.34 8.40 24.67
N ARG A 91 -14.20 7.31 25.43
CA ARG A 91 -13.75 6.01 24.93
C ARG A 91 -14.78 5.36 24.01
N ASP A 92 -16.06 5.45 24.36
CA ASP A 92 -17.16 4.93 23.53
C ASP A 92 -17.31 5.77 22.25
N SER A 93 -17.17 7.10 22.36
CA SER A 93 -17.10 8.02 21.21
C SER A 93 -15.93 7.69 20.29
N PHE A 94 -14.72 7.50 20.83
CA PHE A 94 -13.54 7.14 20.05
C PHE A 94 -13.77 5.86 19.23
N ARG A 95 -14.34 4.81 19.84
CA ARG A 95 -14.67 3.56 19.14
C ARG A 95 -15.67 3.77 18.01
N ALA A 96 -16.72 4.54 18.26
CA ALA A 96 -17.75 4.83 17.25
C ALA A 96 -17.16 5.58 16.05
N HIS A 97 -16.33 6.59 16.29
CA HIS A 97 -15.68 7.37 15.25
C HIS A 97 -14.68 6.55 14.43
N ILE A 98 -13.83 5.74 15.07
CA ILE A 98 -12.90 4.85 14.34
C ILE A 98 -13.67 3.85 13.46
N LEU A 99 -14.74 3.25 13.97
CA LEU A 99 -15.56 2.33 13.18
C LEU A 99 -16.25 3.02 11.99
N HIS A 100 -16.75 4.25 12.19
CA HIS A 100 -17.36 5.02 11.11
C HIS A 100 -16.33 5.41 10.05
N ALA A 101 -15.17 5.90 10.47
CA ALA A 101 -14.07 6.29 9.59
C ALA A 101 -13.56 5.12 8.74
N ILE A 102 -13.39 3.94 9.34
CA ILE A 102 -12.99 2.73 8.62
C ILE A 102 -14.02 2.39 7.54
N ARG A 103 -15.33 2.40 7.86
CA ARG A 103 -16.36 2.12 6.84
C ARG A 103 -16.33 3.12 5.69
N ASN A 104 -16.19 4.42 6.00
CA ASN A 104 -16.15 5.46 4.99
C ASN A 104 -14.91 5.38 4.11
N ALA A 105 -13.76 4.95 4.64
CA ALA A 105 -12.52 4.81 3.87
C ALA A 105 -12.51 3.57 2.97
N LEU A 106 -13.17 2.47 3.37
CA LEU A 106 -13.28 1.26 2.53
C LEU A 106 -14.40 1.34 1.48
N ALA A 107 -15.51 2.02 1.79
CA ALA A 107 -16.64 2.18 0.87
C ALA A 107 -16.28 2.64 -0.57
N PRO A 108 -15.42 3.64 -0.79
CA PRO A 108 -15.05 4.05 -2.15
C PRO A 108 -14.17 3.00 -2.86
N VAL A 109 -13.39 2.21 -2.14
CA VAL A 109 -12.58 1.13 -2.72
C VAL A 109 -13.47 -0.04 -3.14
N ASP A 110 -14.43 -0.39 -2.29
CA ASP A 110 -15.46 -1.38 -2.62
C ASP A 110 -16.28 -0.96 -3.83
N ALA A 111 -16.72 0.30 -3.88
CA ALA A 111 -17.48 0.82 -5.01
C ALA A 111 -16.65 0.82 -6.30
N ALA A 112 -15.37 1.21 -6.25
CA ALA A 112 -14.51 1.24 -7.43
C ALA A 112 -14.23 -0.16 -8.01
N GLU A 113 -14.04 -1.16 -7.14
CA GLU A 113 -13.76 -2.52 -7.57
C GLU A 113 -15.02 -3.23 -8.09
N ASN A 114 -16.17 -3.06 -7.41
CA ASN A 114 -17.44 -3.62 -7.87
C ASN A 114 -17.98 -2.92 -9.13
N ALA A 115 -17.64 -1.65 -9.36
CA ALA A 115 -18.04 -0.91 -10.56
C ALA A 115 -17.28 -1.33 -11.83
N THR A 116 -16.26 -2.18 -11.73
CA THR A 116 -15.58 -2.70 -12.93
C THR A 116 -16.40 -3.74 -13.71
N ASP A 117 -17.51 -4.24 -13.15
CA ASP A 117 -18.34 -5.27 -13.78
C ASP A 117 -19.68 -4.76 -14.36
N GLU A 118 -20.07 -3.50 -14.11
CA GLU A 118 -21.29 -2.93 -14.70
C GLU A 118 -21.05 -1.52 -15.27
N THR A 119 -20.97 -1.49 -16.60
CA THR A 119 -21.38 -0.41 -17.52
C THR A 119 -21.61 0.97 -16.90
N ALA A 120 -20.69 1.91 -17.17
CA ALA A 120 -20.95 3.36 -17.15
C ALA A 120 -22.31 3.69 -17.81
N PRO A 121 -23.11 4.67 -17.32
CA PRO A 121 -22.62 6.05 -17.20
C PRO A 121 -23.18 6.89 -16.03
N ASP A 122 -22.60 8.09 -15.95
CA ASP A 122 -23.04 9.33 -15.29
C ASP A 122 -22.51 9.62 -13.88
N ASP A 123 -21.38 10.35 -13.90
CA ASP A 123 -20.89 11.29 -12.89
C ASP A 123 -22.02 12.14 -12.24
N PRO A 124 -21.72 12.67 -11.05
CA PRO A 124 -21.45 14.11 -10.98
C PRO A 124 -20.06 14.39 -10.36
N PRO A 125 -19.23 15.26 -10.98
CA PRO A 125 -17.95 15.66 -10.42
C PRO A 125 -18.10 16.95 -9.60
N LEU A 126 -17.61 16.94 -8.38
CA LEU A 126 -17.33 18.11 -7.52
C LEU A 126 -16.15 17.65 -6.65
N ASN A 127 -14.98 18.27 -6.58
CA ASN A 127 -14.60 19.66 -6.78
C ASN A 127 -13.06 19.66 -6.92
N GLU A 128 -12.53 19.72 -8.15
CA GLU A 128 -11.13 20.09 -8.39
C GLU A 128 -11.12 21.59 -8.70
N GLN A 129 -10.65 22.39 -7.75
CA GLN A 129 -10.34 23.79 -7.97
C GLN A 129 -9.21 23.89 -9.00
N GLU A 130 -9.58 24.12 -10.26
CA GLU A 130 -8.64 24.58 -11.27
C GLU A 130 -8.30 26.05 -11.01
N GLU A 131 -7.04 26.29 -10.69
CA GLU A 131 -6.37 27.59 -10.75
C GLU A 131 -6.40 28.12 -12.19
N ASP A 132 -7.20 29.15 -12.46
CA ASP A 132 -7.16 29.88 -13.73
C ASP A 132 -6.34 31.18 -13.57
N GLU A 133 -5.03 31.06 -13.81
CA GLU A 133 -4.16 32.18 -14.14
C GLU A 133 -4.42 32.64 -15.58
N SER A 134 -4.99 33.85 -15.78
CA SER A 134 -4.53 34.72 -16.87
C SER A 134 -4.89 36.21 -16.68
N PRO A 135 -4.08 37.14 -17.26
CA PRO A 135 -3.92 38.50 -16.78
C PRO A 135 -4.66 39.54 -17.62
N GLY A 136 -5.20 40.60 -16.99
CA GLY A 136 -6.03 41.58 -17.71
C GLY A 136 -6.09 42.98 -17.10
N VAL A 137 -5.04 43.76 -17.35
CA VAL A 137 -5.02 45.24 -17.46
C VAL A 137 -5.47 46.07 -16.25
N VAL A 138 -4.44 46.59 -15.58
CA VAL A 138 -4.46 47.75 -14.69
C VAL A 138 -4.89 49.00 -15.46
N THR A 139 -6.02 49.59 -15.10
CA THR A 139 -6.30 51.03 -15.34
C THR A 139 -6.39 51.73 -14.00
N VAL A 140 -5.29 52.39 -13.63
CA VAL A 140 -5.17 53.30 -12.50
C VAL A 140 -5.67 54.66 -12.96
N ASP A 141 -6.78 55.14 -12.41
CA ASP A 141 -7.17 56.55 -12.48
C ASP A 141 -7.01 57.18 -11.09
N ILE A 142 -6.03 58.08 -10.99
CA ILE A 142 -5.63 58.81 -9.79
C ILE A 142 -6.35 60.16 -9.77
N GLY A 143 -7.26 60.35 -8.81
CA GLY A 143 -7.87 61.63 -8.45
C GLY A 143 -8.05 61.73 -6.93
N ALA A 144 -7.06 62.32 -6.25
CA ALA A 144 -6.97 62.50 -4.79
C ALA A 144 -7.80 63.74 -4.30
N PRO A 145 -7.87 64.11 -2.99
CA PRO A 145 -7.38 63.49 -1.73
C PRO A 145 -8.45 63.53 -0.58
N PRO A 146 -8.14 63.54 0.74
CA PRO A 146 -7.97 62.36 1.58
C PRO A 146 -8.81 62.44 2.87
N GLU A 147 -9.98 61.83 2.97
CA GLU A 147 -10.70 61.77 4.26
C GLU A 147 -11.23 60.37 4.54
N GLU A 148 -10.74 59.83 5.66
CA GLU A 148 -11.32 58.76 6.46
C GLU A 148 -11.17 57.31 5.94
N LYS A 149 -10.14 56.65 6.47
CA LYS A 149 -10.00 55.18 6.51
C LYS A 149 -11.10 54.57 7.41
N PHE A 150 -12.33 54.51 6.92
CA PHE A 150 -13.30 53.53 7.39
C PHE A 150 -13.47 52.51 6.27
N ILE A 151 -12.93 51.31 6.48
CA ILE A 151 -13.34 50.15 5.71
C ILE A 151 -14.67 49.75 6.33
N ASP A 152 -15.77 50.03 5.63
CA ASP A 152 -17.05 49.38 5.92
C ASP A 152 -16.83 47.87 5.74
N ILE A 153 -16.79 47.17 6.87
CA ILE A 153 -16.79 45.70 6.90
C ILE A 153 -18.18 45.30 6.42
N ASN A 154 -18.32 45.10 5.11
CA ASN A 154 -19.43 44.32 4.58
C ASN A 154 -19.31 42.93 5.21
N PRO A 155 -20.34 42.38 5.88
CA PRO A 155 -20.32 41.01 6.36
C PRO A 155 -20.59 40.11 5.16
N GLU A 156 -19.67 40.10 4.19
CA GLU A 156 -19.62 39.01 3.22
C GLU A 156 -19.07 37.81 3.99
N GLU A 157 -20.00 36.89 4.27
CA GLU A 157 -19.82 35.51 4.69
C GLU A 157 -18.39 35.04 4.43
N LYS A 158 -17.56 35.05 5.49
CA LYS A 158 -16.53 34.02 5.59
C LYS A 158 -17.32 32.73 5.58
N GLU A 159 -17.29 32.03 4.46
CA GLU A 159 -17.51 30.59 4.44
C GLU A 159 -16.74 30.06 5.65
N GLU A 160 -17.47 29.55 6.63
CA GLU A 160 -16.88 28.84 7.75
C GLU A 160 -16.05 27.73 7.11
N GLU A 161 -14.72 27.84 7.13
CA GLU A 161 -13.83 26.69 6.91
C GLU A 161 -14.28 25.65 7.94
N THR A 162 -15.17 24.76 7.54
CA THR A 162 -15.60 23.64 8.36
C THR A 162 -14.34 22.86 8.66
N ASP A 163 -13.97 22.78 9.94
CA ASP A 163 -12.81 22.02 10.36
C ASP A 163 -13.00 20.60 9.80
N PRO A 164 -12.03 19.99 9.09
CA PRO A 164 -12.17 18.61 8.58
C PRO A 164 -12.46 17.58 9.70
N ARG A 165 -12.33 17.98 10.96
CA ARG A 165 -12.77 17.23 12.14
C ARG A 165 -14.29 17.20 12.32
N ASP A 166 -15.03 18.17 11.80
CA ASP A 166 -16.49 18.23 11.86
C ASP A 166 -17.13 17.26 10.88
N ASP A 167 -16.58 17.12 9.67
CA ASP A 167 -16.98 16.09 8.70
C ASP A 167 -16.67 14.65 9.17
N PHE A 168 -15.67 14.52 10.05
CA PHE A 168 -15.33 13.27 10.71
C PHE A 168 -16.27 12.92 11.87
N GLY A 169 -17.02 13.90 12.39
CA GLY A 169 -17.81 13.78 13.60
C GLY A 169 -19.14 13.06 13.42
N ILE A 170 -19.48 12.20 14.37
CA ILE A 170 -20.84 11.65 14.50
C ILE A 170 -21.66 12.62 15.37
N GLU A 171 -22.84 13.03 14.90
CA GLU A 171 -23.74 13.90 15.64
C GLU A 171 -24.07 13.32 17.03
N GLY A 172 -23.77 14.08 18.10
CA GLY A 172 -24.07 13.72 19.49
C GLY A 172 -22.99 12.93 20.23
N ALA A 173 -21.83 12.71 19.62
CA ALA A 173 -20.68 12.07 20.24
C ALA A 173 -19.67 13.08 20.81
N ASP A 174 -18.85 12.66 21.77
CA ASP A 174 -17.90 13.54 22.47
C ASP A 174 -16.77 14.04 21.55
N GLU A 175 -16.52 15.34 21.58
CA GLU A 175 -15.52 16.05 20.74
C GLU A 175 -14.08 15.62 21.02
N THR A 176 -13.75 15.27 22.27
CA THR A 176 -12.39 14.82 22.64
C THR A 176 -12.13 13.44 22.05
N GLY A 177 -13.10 12.53 22.18
CA GLY A 177 -13.07 11.22 21.54
C GLY A 177 -12.92 11.32 20.01
N ARG A 178 -13.66 12.25 19.39
CA ARG A 178 -13.58 12.55 17.95
C ARG A 178 -12.19 13.01 17.52
N ASN A 179 -11.62 14.00 18.21
CA ASN A 179 -10.33 14.58 17.83
C ASN A 179 -9.19 13.56 17.94
N VAL A 180 -9.18 12.75 19.01
CA VAL A 180 -8.17 11.70 19.18
C VAL A 180 -8.35 10.58 18.14
N ALA A 181 -9.60 10.23 17.81
CA ALA A 181 -9.91 9.26 16.76
C ALA A 181 -9.45 9.75 15.38
N TYR A 182 -9.63 11.02 15.06
CA TYR A 182 -9.18 11.60 13.79
C TYR A 182 -7.66 11.50 13.63
N GLU A 183 -6.90 11.92 14.65
CA GLU A 183 -5.44 11.89 14.60
C GLU A 183 -4.87 10.46 14.55
N THR A 184 -5.53 9.51 15.19
CA THR A 184 -5.13 8.10 15.08
C THR A 184 -5.51 7.51 13.74
N PHE A 185 -6.71 7.81 13.24
CA PHE A 185 -7.20 7.31 11.96
C PHE A 185 -6.30 7.73 10.81
N GLN A 186 -5.89 9.00 10.73
CA GLN A 186 -4.98 9.48 9.67
C GLN A 186 -3.65 8.70 9.60
N LYS A 187 -3.15 8.17 10.72
CA LYS A 187 -1.90 7.40 10.75
C LYS A 187 -2.07 5.98 10.21
N ILE A 188 -3.28 5.44 10.30
CA ILE A 188 -3.58 4.03 10.03
C ILE A 188 -4.38 3.86 8.73
N GLU A 189 -5.10 4.89 8.29
CA GLU A 189 -5.98 4.92 7.12
C GLU A 189 -5.26 4.39 5.87
N LYS A 190 -4.09 4.97 5.56
CA LYS A 190 -3.30 4.54 4.41
C LYS A 190 -2.93 3.07 4.48
N GLN A 191 -2.61 2.54 5.67
CA GLN A 191 -2.26 1.13 5.83
C GLN A 191 -3.47 0.21 5.59
N ILE A 192 -4.65 0.63 6.05
CA ILE A 192 -5.91 -0.09 5.86
C ILE A 192 -6.32 -0.10 4.40
N VAL A 193 -6.32 1.05 3.74
CA VAL A 193 -6.70 1.19 2.32
C VAL A 193 -5.75 0.42 1.41
N GLU A 194 -4.44 0.53 1.63
CA GLU A 194 -3.44 -0.20 0.83
C GLU A 194 -3.52 -1.72 1.05
N ALA A 195 -3.74 -2.16 2.30
CA ALA A 195 -3.94 -3.58 2.57
C ALA A 195 -5.20 -4.10 1.90
N TYR A 196 -6.28 -3.33 1.86
CA TYR A 196 -7.54 -3.71 1.22
C TYR A 196 -7.45 -3.75 -0.31
N ARG A 197 -6.82 -2.74 -0.93
CA ARG A 197 -6.60 -2.68 -2.40
C ARG A 197 -5.72 -3.80 -2.92
N LEU A 198 -4.83 -4.34 -2.10
CA LEU A 198 -3.97 -5.46 -2.51
C LEU A 198 -4.76 -6.77 -2.68
N LEU A 199 -5.94 -6.87 -2.08
CA LEU A 199 -6.81 -8.03 -2.17
C LEU A 199 -7.68 -7.87 -3.42
N GLY A 200 -7.36 -8.64 -4.46
CA GLY A 200 -8.14 -8.67 -5.70
C GLY A 200 -9.25 -9.72 -5.75
N ASN A 201 -9.35 -10.60 -4.74
CA ASN A 201 -10.41 -11.62 -4.66
C ASN A 201 -11.52 -11.14 -3.71
N ASP A 202 -12.77 -11.19 -4.15
CA ASP A 202 -13.95 -10.77 -3.39
C ASP A 202 -14.10 -11.55 -2.08
N GLU A 203 -13.87 -12.87 -2.10
CA GLU A 203 -13.98 -13.70 -0.89
C GLU A 203 -12.95 -13.30 0.17
N ASP A 204 -11.70 -13.03 -0.25
CA ASP A 204 -10.66 -12.57 0.67
C ASP A 204 -10.97 -11.16 1.19
N ARG A 205 -11.58 -10.29 0.37
CA ARG A 205 -11.98 -8.92 0.74
C ARG A 205 -13.10 -8.92 1.78
N GLU A 206 -14.15 -9.70 1.58
CA GLU A 206 -15.25 -9.83 2.54
C GLU A 206 -14.74 -10.35 3.89
N VAL A 207 -13.92 -11.42 3.87
CA VAL A 207 -13.30 -11.96 5.09
C VAL A 207 -12.41 -10.91 5.75
N PHE A 208 -11.61 -10.16 4.98
CA PHE A 208 -10.79 -9.09 5.53
C PHE A 208 -11.65 -8.00 6.21
N TYR A 209 -12.72 -7.54 5.55
CA TYR A 209 -13.62 -6.52 6.05
C TYR A 209 -14.30 -6.95 7.35
N ASP A 210 -14.94 -8.13 7.35
CA ASP A 210 -15.69 -8.63 8.50
C ASP A 210 -14.79 -8.84 9.72
N TYR A 211 -13.61 -9.42 9.51
CA TYR A 211 -12.67 -9.63 10.61
C TYR A 211 -12.05 -8.32 11.08
N LEU A 212 -11.75 -7.36 10.20
CA LEU A 212 -11.23 -6.06 10.60
C LEU A 212 -12.25 -5.32 11.48
N ILE A 213 -13.52 -5.26 11.06
CA ILE A 213 -14.58 -4.62 11.84
C ILE A 213 -14.80 -5.38 13.17
N THR A 214 -14.78 -6.71 13.17
CA THR A 214 -14.96 -7.52 14.39
C THR A 214 -13.83 -7.28 15.40
N ASN A 215 -12.58 -7.19 14.94
CA ASN A 215 -11.43 -6.96 15.83
C ASN A 215 -11.37 -5.52 16.36
N VAL A 216 -11.83 -4.54 15.59
CA VAL A 216 -11.89 -3.13 16.03
C VAL A 216 -13.10 -2.88 16.94
N LYS A 217 -14.16 -3.69 16.82
CA LYS A 217 -15.34 -3.68 17.69
C LYS A 217 -15.04 -4.40 19.02
N LEU A 218 -14.22 -3.76 19.87
CA LEU A 218 -13.90 -4.19 21.25
C LEU A 218 -15.08 -4.13 22.21
#